data_AF-A0A2V8S314-F1
#
_entry.id   AF-A0A2V8S314-F1
#
_cell.length_a   1.000
_cell.length_b   1.000
_cell.length_c   1.000
_cell.angle_alpha   90.00
_cell.angle_beta   90.00
_cell.angle_gamma   90.00
#
_symmetry.space_group_name_H-M   'P 1'
#
loop_
_entity.id
_entity.type
_entity.pdbx_description
1 polymer ?
#
loop_
_entity_poly.entity_id
_entity_poly.type
_entity_poly.pdbx_seq_one_letter_code
_entity_poly.pdbx_strand_id
1 'polypeptide(L)'
;MIEKPQVVAFVKSQLLSRTEYYDLYAQVDDLSAGGMINDIQVIDISYDTSVNDRTKFFGTMLVVAAKEVGVTRSSFTGTFEGYFDDEGIYLESASLDVST
;
A
#
# COMPACT_ATOMS: atom_id res chain seq x y z
N MET A 1 14.35 -13.14 -2.30
CA MET A 1 13.10 -13.26 -1.55
C MET A 1 12.15 -14.18 -2.29
N ILE A 2 11.32 -14.96 -1.58
CA ILE A 2 10.17 -15.62 -2.21
C ILE A 2 9.05 -14.58 -2.21
N GLU A 3 8.95 -13.78 -3.26
CA GLU A 3 7.76 -12.97 -3.47
C GLU A 3 6.59 -13.94 -3.73
N LYS A 4 5.60 -13.99 -2.84
CA LYS A 4 4.35 -14.69 -3.13
C LYS A 4 3.53 -13.79 -4.06
N PRO A 5 3.40 -14.09 -5.37
CA PRO A 5 2.78 -13.15 -6.33
C PRO A 5 1.33 -12.81 -5.98
N GLN A 6 0.65 -13.73 -5.31
CA GLN A 6 -0.69 -13.58 -4.76
C GLN A 6 -0.80 -12.50 -3.66
N VAL A 7 0.24 -12.32 -2.83
CA VAL A 7 0.25 -11.26 -1.81
C VAL A 7 0.47 -9.90 -2.48
N VAL A 8 1.37 -9.83 -3.47
CA VAL A 8 1.60 -8.61 -4.25
C VAL A 8 0.33 -8.16 -4.97
N ALA A 9 -0.37 -9.09 -5.64
CA ALA A 9 -1.63 -8.79 -6.33
C ALA A 9 -2.73 -8.35 -5.36
N PHE A 10 -2.83 -8.99 -4.20
CA PHE A 10 -3.80 -8.63 -3.16
C PHE A 10 -3.55 -7.22 -2.60
N VAL A 11 -2.31 -6.92 -2.20
CA VAL A 11 -1.92 -5.61 -1.67
C VAL A 11 -2.24 -4.52 -2.69
N LYS A 12 -1.86 -4.72 -3.96
CA LYS A 12 -2.20 -3.78 -5.05
C LYS A 12 -3.71 -3.58 -5.20
N SER A 13 -4.50 -4.66 -5.16
CA SER A 13 -5.96 -4.58 -5.27
C SER A 13 -6.62 -3.87 -4.08
N GLN A 14 -6.20 -4.15 -2.85
CA GLN A 14 -6.77 -3.51 -1.66
C GLN A 14 -6.48 -2.01 -1.65
N LEU A 15 -5.22 -1.64 -1.90
CA LEU A 15 -4.83 -0.24 -1.89
C LEU A 15 -5.49 0.57 -3.02
N LEU A 16 -5.79 -0.02 -4.19
CA LEU A 16 -6.52 0.68 -5.25
C LEU A 16 -8.04 0.77 -5.02
N SER A 17 -8.63 -0.16 -4.27
CA SER A 17 -10.09 -0.26 -4.09
C SER A 17 -10.60 0.32 -2.77
N ARG A 18 -9.71 0.55 -1.80
CA ARG A 18 -10.02 0.97 -0.43
C ARG A 18 -9.05 2.04 0.06
N THR A 19 -8.69 2.96 -0.83
CA THR A 19 -7.77 4.05 -0.54
C THR A 19 -8.15 4.86 0.71
N GLU A 20 -9.45 4.96 1.03
CA GLU A 20 -10.00 5.67 2.19
C GLU A 20 -9.81 4.97 3.55
N TYR A 21 -9.46 3.68 3.55
CA TYR A 21 -9.25 2.90 4.78
C TYR A 21 -7.79 2.92 5.27
N TYR A 22 -6.90 3.45 4.45
CA TYR A 22 -5.47 3.51 4.73
C TYR A 22 -5.05 4.98 4.87
N ASP A 23 -4.01 5.25 5.66
CA ASP A 23 -3.45 6.60 5.86
C ASP A 23 -2.64 7.06 4.64
N LEU A 24 -3.19 6.79 3.45
CA LEU A 24 -2.68 7.23 2.17
C LEU A 24 -3.27 8.59 1.84
N TYR A 25 -4.53 8.85 2.21
CA TYR A 25 -5.21 10.12 1.88
C TYR A 25 -4.86 11.28 2.80
N ALA A 26 -4.82 11.10 4.13
CA ALA A 26 -4.57 12.22 5.04
C ALA A 26 -3.11 12.72 4.96
N GLN A 27 -2.20 11.89 4.48
CA GLN A 27 -0.83 12.31 4.16
C GLN A 27 -0.72 12.90 2.75
N VAL A 28 -1.62 12.49 1.87
CA VAL A 28 -1.85 13.11 0.56
C VAL A 28 -2.75 14.34 0.68
N ASP A 29 -3.07 14.86 1.88
CA ASP A 29 -3.93 16.05 2.08
C ASP A 29 -3.38 17.34 1.44
N ASP A 30 -2.11 17.37 1.00
CA ASP A 30 -1.62 18.42 0.08
C ASP A 30 -2.26 18.33 -1.35
N LEU A 31 -2.99 17.24 -1.62
CA LEU A 31 -3.87 16.98 -2.77
C LEU A 31 -5.37 17.14 -2.43
N SER A 32 -5.70 17.89 -1.37
CA SER A 32 -7.03 18.22 -0.77
C SER A 32 -8.27 18.45 -1.66
N ALA A 33 -8.17 18.38 -2.98
CA ALA A 33 -9.32 18.23 -3.88
C ALA A 33 -8.87 17.58 -5.20
N GLY A 34 -9.32 16.35 -5.47
CA GLY A 34 -9.15 15.68 -6.76
C GLY A 34 -7.83 14.90 -6.95
N GLY A 35 -7.21 14.43 -5.86
CA GLY A 35 -6.09 13.49 -5.93
C GLY A 35 -6.56 12.05 -6.23
N MET A 36 -6.00 11.40 -7.26
CA MET A 36 -6.24 9.98 -7.58
C MET A 36 -4.94 9.18 -7.52
N ILE A 37 -4.96 8.02 -6.87
CA ILE A 37 -3.88 7.03 -7.02
C ILE A 37 -4.02 6.38 -8.39
N ASN A 38 -3.01 6.57 -9.23
CA ASN A 38 -2.98 6.00 -10.58
C ASN A 38 -2.36 4.61 -10.58
N ASP A 39 -1.29 4.42 -9.79
CA ASP A 39 -0.58 3.16 -9.74
C ASP A 39 0.09 2.95 -8.39
N ILE A 40 0.28 1.67 -8.07
CA ILE A 40 1.01 1.18 -6.92
C ILE A 40 1.93 0.06 -7.39
N GLN A 41 3.20 0.20 -7.03
CA GLN A 41 4.23 -0.80 -7.24
C GLN A 41 4.73 -1.29 -5.89
N VAL A 42 4.56 -2.57 -5.60
CA VAL A 42 5.23 -3.21 -4.46
C VAL A 42 6.71 -3.35 -4.82
N ILE A 43 7.59 -2.79 -3.99
CA ILE A 43 9.05 -2.78 -4.20
C ILE A 43 9.69 -3.98 -3.52
N ASP A 44 9.31 -4.22 -2.27
CA ASP A 44 9.82 -5.33 -1.47
C ASP A 44 8.72 -5.89 -0.57
N ILE A 45 8.85 -7.18 -0.27
CA ILE A 45 8.01 -7.85 0.71
C ILE A 45 8.82 -8.88 1.48
N SER A 46 8.67 -8.80 2.79
CA SER A 46 9.28 -9.69 3.76
C SER A 46 8.20 -10.39 4.57
N TYR A 47 8.52 -11.60 5.04
CA TYR A 47 7.56 -12.48 5.69
C TYR A 47 8.07 -12.91 7.07
N ASP A 48 7.17 -12.93 8.04
CA ASP A 48 7.41 -13.46 9.37
C ASP A 48 6.44 -14.61 9.67
N THR A 49 6.98 -15.81 9.80
CA THR A 49 6.27 -17.06 10.09
C THR A 49 6.41 -17.47 11.56
N SER A 50 6.98 -16.64 12.41
CA SER A 50 7.12 -16.92 13.85
C SER A 50 5.82 -16.71 14.63
N VAL A 51 4.83 -16.10 13.98
CA VAL A 51 3.48 -15.91 14.53
C VAL A 51 2.69 -17.21 14.37
N ASN A 52 2.17 -17.75 15.48
CA ASN A 52 1.32 -18.94 15.41
C ASN A 52 0.08 -18.67 14.55
N ASP A 53 -0.24 -19.63 13.70
CA ASP A 53 -1.45 -19.69 12.86
C ASP A 53 -1.56 -18.60 11.78
N ARG A 54 -0.54 -17.75 11.60
CA ARG A 54 -0.54 -16.68 10.60
C ARG A 54 0.86 -16.46 10.04
N THR A 55 0.96 -16.11 8.76
CA THR A 55 2.19 -15.52 8.23
C THR A 55 2.00 -14.03 8.07
N LYS A 56 2.74 -13.24 8.83
CA LYS A 56 2.78 -11.79 8.63
C LYS A 56 3.59 -11.44 7.41
N PHE A 57 3.20 -10.36 6.74
CA PHE A 57 3.98 -9.74 5.70
C PHE A 57 4.12 -8.25 5.95
N PHE A 58 5.26 -7.70 5.58
CA PHE A 58 5.57 -6.29 5.65
C PHE A 58 6.35 -5.91 4.41
N GLY A 59 6.18 -4.70 3.92
CA GLY A 59 6.82 -4.31 2.68
C GLY A 59 6.84 -2.83 2.43
N THR A 60 7.49 -2.49 1.33
CA THR A 60 7.59 -1.12 0.81
C THR A 60 6.93 -1.04 -0.55
N MET A 61 6.36 0.12 -0.83
CA MET A 61 5.67 0.41 -2.08
C MET A 61 6.04 1.79 -2.61
N LEU A 62 5.93 1.94 -3.92
CA LEU A 62 5.89 3.22 -4.61
C LEU A 62 4.44 3.50 -5.01
N VAL A 63 3.93 4.66 -4.65
CA VAL A 63 2.58 5.12 -4.96
C VAL A 63 2.67 6.33 -5.87
N VAL A 64 2.04 6.23 -7.04
CA VAL A 64 1.95 7.32 -8.02
C VAL A 64 0.56 7.92 -7.94
N ALA A 65 0.50 9.18 -7.54
CA ALA A 65 -0.74 9.93 -7.45
C ALA A 65 -0.73 11.15 -8.39
N ALA A 66 -1.90 11.55 -8.88
CA ALA A 66 -2.08 12.77 -9.67
C ALA A 66 -3.16 13.67 -9.08
N LYS A 67 -2.94 14.98 -9.14
CA LYS A 67 -3.96 16.00 -8.84
C LYS A 67 -4.75 16.36 -10.11
N GLU A 68 -6.07 16.27 -10.08
CA GLU A 68 -6.94 16.67 -11.20
C GLU A 68 -6.77 18.15 -11.59
N VAL A 69 -6.58 19.03 -10.59
CA VAL A 69 -6.40 20.46 -10.85
C VAL A 69 -4.91 20.77 -11.06
N GLY A 70 -4.52 20.98 -12.33
CA GLY A 70 -3.16 21.42 -12.70
C GLY A 70 -2.15 20.32 -13.05
N VAL A 71 -2.56 19.04 -13.05
CA VAL A 71 -1.75 17.85 -13.41
C VAL A 71 -0.34 17.86 -12.80
N THR A 72 -0.27 17.92 -11.47
CA THR A 72 0.96 17.58 -10.75
C THR A 72 0.96 16.09 -10.49
N ARG A 73 1.97 15.38 -11.01
CA ARG A 73 2.24 13.97 -10.68
C ARG A 73 3.27 13.92 -9.58
N SER A 74 2.95 13.20 -8.51
CA SER A 74 3.86 12.97 -7.40
C SER A 74 4.03 11.48 -7.19
N SER A 75 5.22 11.09 -6.75
CA SER A 75 5.56 9.72 -6.40
C SER A 75 6.01 9.69 -4.95
N PHE A 76 5.39 8.82 -4.17
CA PHE A 76 5.63 8.69 -2.75
C PHE A 76 6.07 7.26 -2.45
N THR A 77 7.08 7.10 -1.62
CA THR A 77 7.35 5.80 -1.01
C THR A 77 6.36 5.57 0.12
N GLY A 78 6.04 4.33 0.42
CA GLY A 78 5.17 3.96 1.52
C GLY A 78 5.49 2.58 2.06
N THR A 79 4.89 2.27 3.19
CA THR A 79 5.00 0.97 3.86
C THR A 79 3.62 0.34 4.01
N PHE A 80 3.59 -0.98 4.09
CA PHE A 80 2.38 -1.74 4.36
C PHE A 80 2.67 -2.93 5.25
N GLU A 81 1.66 -3.37 5.99
CA GLU A 81 1.72 -4.59 6.79
C GLU A 81 0.39 -5.36 6.73
N GLY A 82 0.48 -6.67 6.85
CA GLY A 82 -0.68 -7.53 6.90
C GLY A 82 -0.33 -8.96 7.26
N TYR A 83 -1.29 -9.85 7.07
CA TYR A 83 -1.08 -11.28 7.30
C TYR A 83 -1.91 -12.13 6.33
N PHE A 84 -1.53 -13.39 6.22
CA PHE A 84 -2.38 -14.41 5.62
C PHE A 84 -2.39 -15.68 6.48
N ASP A 85 -3.50 -16.39 6.41
CA ASP A 85 -3.77 -17.67 7.05
C ASP A 85 -4.54 -18.58 6.09
N ASP A 86 -5.16 -19.64 6.61
CA ASP A 86 -5.94 -20.58 5.82
C ASP A 86 -7.27 -19.99 5.32
N GLU A 87 -7.74 -18.89 5.89
CA GLU A 87 -9.00 -18.22 5.52
C GLU A 87 -8.79 -17.16 4.43
N GLY A 88 -7.62 -16.51 4.38
CA GLY A 88 -7.32 -15.56 3.33
C GLY A 88 -6.09 -14.68 3.55
N ILE A 89 -6.05 -13.57 2.81
CA ILE A 89 -5.02 -12.52 2.90
C ILE A 89 -5.71 -11.26 3.42
N TYR A 90 -5.06 -10.57 4.36
CA TYR A 90 -5.57 -9.39 5.03
C TYR A 90 -4.49 -8.31 5.05
N LEU A 91 -4.89 -7.08 4.73
CA LEU A 91 -4.02 -5.90 4.79
C LEU A 91 -4.42 -5.09 6.03
N GLU A 92 -3.53 -5.01 7.00
CA GLU A 92 -3.79 -4.40 8.31
C GLU A 92 -3.57 -2.88 8.27
N SER A 93 -2.49 -2.44 7.63
CA SER A 93 -2.19 -1.02 7.50
C SER A 93 -1.38 -0.72 6.25
N ALA A 94 -1.47 0.54 5.81
CA ALA A 94 -0.60 1.12 4.81
C ALA A 94 -0.51 2.63 5.02
N SER A 95 0.69 3.18 4.83
CA SER A 95 0.99 4.59 5.02
C SER A 95 2.00 5.06 4.00
N LEU A 96 1.96 6.34 3.64
CA LEU A 96 2.98 6.95 2.81
C LEU A 96 4.10 7.53 3.69
N ASP A 97 5.22 7.83 3.05
CA ASP A 97 6.23 8.74 3.58
C ASP A 97 6.13 10.03 2.77
N VAL A 98 5.59 11.06 3.42
CA VAL A 98 5.40 12.40 2.86
C VAL A 98 6.38 13.41 3.47
N SER A 99 7.43 12.93 4.16
CA SER A 99 8.46 13.81 4.66
C SER A 99 9.20 14.48 3.48
N THR A 100 9.11 15.81 3.43
CA THR A 100 9.83 16.68 2.47
C THR A 100 11.21 17.06 2.98
#